data_AF-U5VYL7-F1
#
_entry.id   AF-U5VYL7-F1
#
_cell.length_a   1.000
_cell.length_b   1.000
_cell.length_c   1.000
_cell.angle_alpha   90.00
_cell.angle_beta   90.00
_cell.angle_gamma   90.00
#
_symmetry.space_group_name_H-M   'P 1'
#
loop_
_entity.id
_entity.type
_entity.pdbx_description
1 polymer ?
#
loop_
_entity_poly.entity_id
_entity_poly.type
_entity_poly.pdbx_seq_one_letter_code
_entity_poly.pdbx_strand_id
1 'polypeptide(L)'
;MKRLLLVALLILGPAACSSPDPVSPAPTASSSVAPTPTFTDVFRGDSSSVVRLRAYDPRARSVVVEPVVFLQGPDYCAAYHVSGTDPRCDRDWVTEDSRTKTTLPVSTKAELLSVRGGEAECIGDDGAGTCPLPRDERVRWSTGDPDLLLRLTVRDGTATRLAELFLP
;
A
#
# COMPACT_ATOMS: atom_id res chain seq x y z
N MET A 1 45.56 77.78 -41.39
CA MET A 1 44.39 78.37 -42.09
C MET A 1 43.12 77.96 -41.36
N LYS A 2 42.26 78.95 -41.02
CA LYS A 2 40.78 78.93 -40.95
C LYS A 2 40.08 77.68 -40.35
N ARG A 3 39.42 77.73 -39.18
CA ARG A 3 38.19 78.47 -38.75
C ARG A 3 36.96 77.55 -38.73
N LEU A 4 36.26 77.52 -37.59
CA LEU A 4 34.79 77.58 -37.41
C LEU A 4 33.93 76.34 -37.78
N LEU A 5 32.78 75.98 -37.19
CA LEU A 5 31.91 76.44 -36.07
C LEU A 5 30.67 75.47 -36.01
N LEU A 6 29.85 75.57 -34.94
CA LEU A 6 28.40 75.22 -34.81
C LEU A 6 28.01 73.72 -34.77
N VAL A 7 27.37 73.16 -33.72
CA VAL A 7 26.10 73.45 -32.96
C VAL A 7 24.81 73.16 -33.75
N ALA A 8 24.06 72.15 -33.28
CA ALA A 8 22.60 71.97 -33.32
C ALA A 8 22.28 70.81 -32.34
N LEU A 9 21.66 70.97 -31.16
CA LEU A 9 20.26 71.26 -30.81
C LEU A 9 19.20 70.47 -31.59
N LEU A 10 18.49 69.51 -30.96
CA LEU A 10 17.04 69.59 -30.62
C LEU A 10 16.47 68.22 -30.15
N ILE A 11 16.01 68.04 -28.89
CA ILE A 11 14.65 68.12 -28.26
C ILE A 11 13.62 66.99 -28.61
N LEU A 12 12.98 66.42 -27.55
CA LEU A 12 11.56 65.98 -27.35
C LEU A 12 11.19 64.48 -27.10
N GLY A 13 10.98 64.14 -25.81
CA GLY A 13 9.79 63.45 -25.20
C GLY A 13 9.60 61.92 -25.34
N PRO A 14 8.63 61.27 -24.65
CA PRO A 14 7.94 61.61 -23.38
C PRO A 14 7.74 60.40 -22.40
N ALA A 15 7.07 60.69 -21.28
CA ALA A 15 6.15 59.84 -20.51
C ALA A 15 6.69 58.67 -19.65
N ALA A 16 6.57 58.89 -18.34
CA ALA A 16 6.55 57.88 -17.32
C ALA A 16 5.36 56.91 -17.48
N CYS A 17 5.63 55.62 -17.40
CA CYS A 17 4.65 54.59 -17.06
C CYS A 17 5.26 53.72 -15.96
N SER A 18 4.88 53.99 -14.71
CA SER A 18 5.10 53.06 -13.61
C SER A 18 4.05 51.96 -13.72
N SER A 19 4.46 50.77 -14.15
CA SER A 19 3.63 49.56 -14.05
C SER A 19 3.93 48.86 -12.72
N PRO A 20 2.93 48.56 -11.88
CA PRO A 20 3.12 47.68 -10.73
C PRO A 20 3.32 46.24 -11.21
N ASP A 21 4.36 45.59 -10.69
CA ASP A 21 4.66 44.18 -10.95
C ASP A 21 3.46 43.28 -10.60
N PRO A 22 3.06 42.34 -11.49
CA PRO A 22 2.11 41.32 -11.12
C PRO A 22 2.76 40.37 -10.10
N VAL A 23 2.23 40.37 -8.88
CA VAL A 23 2.54 39.39 -7.83
C VAL A 23 2.29 38.00 -8.41
N SER A 24 3.39 37.26 -8.64
CA SER A 24 3.34 35.86 -9.03
C SER A 24 2.70 35.09 -7.87
N PRO A 25 1.52 34.45 -8.06
CA PRO A 25 0.93 33.65 -7.00
C PRO A 25 1.88 32.47 -6.73
N ALA A 26 2.35 32.36 -5.49
CA ALA A 26 3.10 31.19 -5.03
C ALA A 26 2.30 29.93 -5.40
N PRO A 27 2.95 28.85 -5.89
CA PRO A 27 2.26 27.61 -6.15
C PRO A 27 1.65 27.13 -4.83
N THR A 28 0.32 27.22 -4.73
CA THR A 28 -0.44 26.58 -3.68
C THR A 28 -0.14 25.09 -3.81
N ALA A 29 0.71 24.57 -2.94
CA ALA A 29 0.93 23.14 -2.82
C ALA A 29 -0.40 22.53 -2.43
N SER A 30 -1.12 21.98 -3.42
CA SER A 30 -2.27 21.12 -3.19
C SER A 30 -1.78 19.98 -2.31
N SER A 31 -2.07 20.08 -1.01
CA SER A 31 -1.82 19.00 -0.06
C SER A 31 -2.79 17.89 -0.45
N SER A 32 -2.34 17.03 -1.35
CA SER A 32 -2.99 15.77 -1.70
C SER A 32 -3.04 14.95 -0.42
N VAL A 33 -4.17 14.97 0.28
CA VAL A 33 -4.42 14.06 1.40
C VAL A 33 -4.25 12.64 0.87
N ALA A 34 -3.30 11.89 1.43
CA ALA A 34 -3.09 10.50 1.05
C ALA A 34 -4.40 9.72 1.31
N PRO A 35 -4.81 8.82 0.40
CA PRO A 35 -6.06 8.09 0.56
C PRO A 35 -6.02 7.23 1.83
N THR A 36 -7.12 7.24 2.59
CA THR A 36 -7.26 6.38 3.77
C THR A 36 -7.25 4.90 3.34
N PRO A 37 -6.45 4.04 3.98
CA PRO A 37 -6.44 2.60 3.70
C PRO A 37 -7.83 1.98 3.90
N THR A 38 -8.21 1.07 3.00
CA THR A 38 -9.48 0.35 3.07
C THR A 38 -9.25 -1.16 3.06
N PHE A 39 -10.18 -1.89 3.66
CA PHE A 39 -10.17 -3.36 3.61
C PHE A 39 -10.56 -3.84 2.21
N THR A 40 -9.87 -4.86 1.72
CA THR A 40 -10.21 -5.49 0.43
C THR A 40 -11.52 -6.25 0.53
N ASP A 41 -12.43 -6.02 -0.41
CA ASP A 41 -13.60 -6.88 -0.63
C ASP A 41 -13.18 -8.15 -1.37
N VAL A 42 -13.01 -9.23 -0.60
CA VAL A 42 -12.55 -10.52 -1.11
C VAL A 42 -13.63 -11.32 -1.87
N PHE A 43 -14.88 -10.82 -1.98
CA PHE A 43 -15.93 -11.49 -2.73
C PHE A 43 -16.06 -10.99 -4.17
N ARG A 44 -15.49 -9.82 -4.50
CA ARG A 44 -15.75 -9.14 -5.77
C ARG A 44 -14.51 -9.11 -6.65
N GLY A 45 -14.68 -9.68 -7.85
CA GLY A 45 -13.67 -9.64 -8.90
C GLY A 45 -12.38 -10.34 -8.51
N ASP A 46 -11.31 -9.91 -9.16
CA ASP A 46 -9.97 -10.43 -8.96
C ASP A 46 -9.21 -9.55 -7.97
N SER A 47 -8.62 -10.16 -6.95
CA SER A 47 -7.86 -9.42 -5.94
C SER A 47 -6.66 -10.21 -5.42
N SER A 48 -5.67 -9.47 -4.92
CA SER A 48 -4.56 -9.99 -4.12
C SER A 48 -4.43 -9.10 -2.90
N SER A 49 -4.59 -9.67 -1.71
CA SER A 49 -4.62 -8.92 -0.44
C SER A 49 -4.00 -9.71 0.70
N VAL A 50 -3.61 -9.01 1.76
CA VAL A 50 -3.23 -9.66 3.02
C VAL A 50 -4.48 -9.87 3.85
N VAL A 51 -4.63 -11.07 4.39
CA VAL A 51 -5.73 -11.46 5.26
C VAL A 51 -5.19 -12.26 6.43
N ARG A 52 -5.96 -12.30 7.52
CA ARG A 52 -5.70 -13.22 8.62
C ARG A 52 -6.46 -14.52 8.39
N LEU A 53 -5.78 -15.65 8.50
CA LEU A 53 -6.43 -16.95 8.42
C LEU A 53 -7.20 -17.20 9.72
N ARG A 54 -8.49 -17.54 9.60
CA ARG A 54 -9.31 -17.95 10.75
C ARG A 54 -9.54 -19.46 10.76
N ALA A 55 -9.72 -20.06 9.59
CA ALA A 55 -9.80 -21.51 9.44
C ALA A 55 -9.61 -21.92 7.97
N TYR A 56 -9.09 -23.13 7.74
CA TYR A 56 -9.07 -23.77 6.43
C TYR A 56 -9.65 -25.19 6.52
N ASP A 57 -10.69 -25.48 5.74
CA ASP A 57 -11.27 -26.82 5.63
C ASP A 57 -10.98 -27.42 4.25
N PRO A 58 -10.03 -28.37 4.14
CA PRO A 58 -9.72 -29.01 2.87
C PRO A 58 -10.83 -29.94 2.36
N ARG A 59 -11.71 -30.47 3.24
CA ARG A 59 -12.81 -31.36 2.85
C ARG A 59 -13.97 -30.57 2.26
N ALA A 60 -14.34 -29.47 2.91
CA ALA A 60 -15.36 -28.55 2.40
C ALA A 60 -14.84 -27.65 1.26
N ARG A 61 -13.50 -27.61 1.06
CA ARG A 61 -12.81 -26.68 0.16
C ARG A 61 -13.22 -25.24 0.45
N SER A 62 -13.09 -24.85 1.71
CA SER A 62 -13.41 -23.50 2.16
C SER A 62 -12.28 -22.94 3.01
N VAL A 63 -12.20 -21.61 3.01
CA VAL A 63 -11.31 -20.85 3.88
C VAL A 63 -12.11 -19.75 4.55
N VAL A 64 -11.91 -19.58 5.85
CA VAL A 64 -12.43 -18.45 6.62
C VAL A 64 -11.28 -17.48 6.83
N VAL A 65 -11.45 -16.26 6.32
CA VAL A 65 -10.45 -15.20 6.37
C VAL A 65 -11.03 -13.95 6.99
N GLU A 66 -10.17 -13.14 7.56
CA GLU A 66 -10.48 -11.79 8.00
C GLU A 66 -9.62 -10.79 7.25
N PRO A 67 -10.21 -9.90 6.43
CA PRO A 67 -9.45 -8.84 5.78
C PRO A 67 -8.72 -7.98 6.80
N VAL A 68 -7.49 -7.61 6.48
CA VAL A 68 -6.67 -6.70 7.28
C VAL A 68 -6.15 -5.56 6.41
N VAL A 69 -5.92 -4.40 7.02
CA VAL A 69 -5.00 -3.41 6.46
C VAL A 69 -3.61 -3.79 6.95
N PHE A 70 -2.67 -4.01 6.03
CA PHE A 70 -1.29 -4.38 6.33
C PHE A 70 -0.36 -3.29 5.80
N LEU A 71 0.30 -2.56 6.70
CA LEU A 71 1.14 -1.39 6.38
C LEU A 71 2.44 -1.44 7.15
N GLN A 72 3.47 -0.76 6.64
CA GLN A 72 4.65 -0.45 7.44
C GLN A 72 4.29 0.54 8.56
N GLY A 73 5.01 0.52 9.68
CA GLY A 73 4.77 1.42 10.82
C GLY A 73 4.67 2.90 10.44
N PRO A 74 5.62 3.45 9.65
CA PRO A 74 5.57 4.85 9.24
C PRO A 74 4.33 5.16 8.38
N ASP A 75 3.99 4.28 7.44
CA ASP A 75 2.83 4.42 6.57
C ASP A 75 1.51 4.36 7.35
N TYR A 76 1.43 3.47 8.34
CA TYR A 76 0.31 3.40 9.26
C TYR A 76 0.13 4.72 10.01
N CYS A 77 1.20 5.24 10.62
CA CYS A 77 1.10 6.47 11.39
C CYS A 77 0.74 7.68 10.52
N ALA A 78 1.26 7.76 9.30
CA ALA A 78 0.88 8.77 8.33
C ALA A 78 -0.61 8.65 7.92
N ALA A 79 -1.06 7.44 7.58
CA ALA A 79 -2.44 7.20 7.13
C ALA A 79 -3.49 7.47 8.21
N TYR A 80 -3.18 7.14 9.46
CA TYR A 80 -4.10 7.28 10.60
C TYR A 80 -3.84 8.52 11.47
N HIS A 81 -2.94 9.41 11.05
CA HIS A 81 -2.57 10.63 11.76
C HIS A 81 -2.16 10.38 13.23
N VAL A 82 -1.43 9.28 13.45
CA VAL A 82 -0.89 8.90 14.76
C VAL A 82 0.39 9.70 15.02
N SER A 83 0.64 10.07 16.28
CA SER A 83 1.90 10.74 16.67
C SER A 83 3.10 9.90 16.23
N GLY A 84 4.12 10.53 15.63
CA GLY A 84 5.37 9.86 15.26
C GLY A 84 6.17 9.30 16.44
N THR A 85 5.77 9.61 17.68
CA THR A 85 6.34 9.03 18.90
C THR A 85 5.59 7.79 19.39
N ASP A 86 4.53 7.35 18.70
CA ASP A 86 3.81 6.12 19.02
C ASP A 86 4.68 4.90 18.67
N PRO A 87 4.86 3.92 19.57
CA PRO A 87 5.70 2.75 19.32
C PRO A 87 5.30 1.91 18.10
N ARG A 88 4.09 2.09 17.55
CA ARG A 88 3.66 1.42 16.32
C ARG A 88 4.33 1.99 15.07
N CYS A 89 4.80 3.24 15.11
CA CYS A 89 5.45 3.88 13.96
C CYS A 89 6.83 3.29 13.65
N ASP A 90 7.48 2.69 14.65
CA ASP A 90 8.80 2.04 14.53
C ASP A 90 8.72 0.54 14.23
N ARG A 91 7.51 0.00 14.02
CA ARG A 91 7.33 -1.42 13.68
C ARG A 91 7.53 -1.64 12.19
N ASP A 92 8.12 -2.78 11.85
CA ASP A 92 8.27 -3.22 10.46
C ASP A 92 6.90 -3.35 9.76
N TRP A 93 5.88 -3.78 10.50
CA TRP A 93 4.49 -3.78 10.04
C TRP A 93 3.49 -3.56 11.18
N VAL A 94 2.32 -3.06 10.80
CA VAL A 94 1.13 -2.90 11.62
C VAL A 94 -0.05 -3.46 10.84
N THR A 95 -0.90 -4.22 11.53
CA THR A 95 -2.17 -4.70 11.01
C THR A 95 -3.34 -4.02 11.70
N GLU A 96 -4.35 -3.63 10.94
CA GLU A 96 -5.70 -3.39 11.46
C GLU A 96 -6.61 -4.51 11.00
N ASP A 97 -7.31 -5.12 11.95
CA ASP A 97 -8.25 -6.21 11.72
C ASP A 97 -9.63 -5.63 11.37
N SER A 98 -10.26 -6.09 10.27
CA SER A 98 -11.60 -5.63 9.89
C SER A 98 -12.72 -6.06 10.84
N ARG A 99 -12.45 -7.02 11.74
CA ARG A 99 -13.42 -7.70 12.61
C ARG A 99 -14.55 -8.40 11.85
N THR A 100 -14.37 -8.58 10.54
CA THR A 100 -15.33 -9.22 9.65
C THR A 100 -14.74 -10.53 9.15
N LYS A 101 -15.45 -11.63 9.42
CA LYS A 101 -15.04 -12.96 8.99
C LYS A 101 -15.81 -13.34 7.73
N THR A 102 -15.07 -13.77 6.74
CA THR A 102 -15.57 -14.10 5.41
C THR A 102 -15.21 -15.52 5.07
N THR A 103 -16.18 -16.31 4.63
CA THR A 103 -15.94 -17.66 4.11
C THR A 103 -15.89 -17.62 2.59
N LEU A 104 -14.80 -18.13 2.01
CA LEU A 104 -14.61 -18.22 0.57
C LEU A 104 -14.51 -19.68 0.13
N PRO A 105 -15.06 -20.05 -1.03
CA PRO A 105 -14.72 -21.31 -1.67
C PRO A 105 -13.26 -21.30 -2.11
N VAL A 106 -12.62 -22.47 -2.06
CA VAL A 106 -11.24 -22.68 -2.50
C VAL A 106 -11.25 -23.51 -3.78
N SER A 107 -10.54 -23.02 -4.80
CA SER A 107 -10.39 -23.72 -6.07
C SER A 107 -9.76 -25.11 -5.86
N THR A 108 -10.16 -26.08 -6.67
CA THR A 108 -9.54 -27.42 -6.69
C THR A 108 -8.08 -27.40 -7.15
N LYS A 109 -7.67 -26.32 -7.83
CA LYS A 109 -6.31 -26.08 -8.27
C LYS A 109 -5.61 -25.01 -7.43
N ALA A 110 -6.15 -24.68 -6.26
CA ALA A 110 -5.57 -23.64 -5.44
C ALA A 110 -4.15 -24.00 -5.01
N GLU A 111 -3.25 -23.03 -5.13
CA GLU A 111 -1.90 -23.13 -4.60
C GLU A 111 -1.92 -22.82 -3.11
N LEU A 112 -1.45 -23.77 -2.30
CA LEU A 112 -1.25 -23.58 -0.87
C LEU A 112 0.25 -23.51 -0.62
N LEU A 113 0.74 -22.36 -0.16
CA LEU A 113 2.15 -22.07 -0.06
C LEU A 113 2.53 -21.64 1.36
N SER A 114 3.76 -21.97 1.75
CA SER A 114 4.35 -21.71 3.06
C SER A 114 5.74 -21.08 2.90
N VAL A 115 6.17 -20.40 3.94
CA VAL A 115 7.53 -19.87 4.11
C VAL A 115 8.47 -20.88 4.79
N ARG A 116 7.97 -22.09 5.09
CA ARG A 116 8.67 -23.20 5.77
C ARG A 116 9.49 -22.73 6.98
N GLY A 117 8.84 -22.08 7.93
CA GLY A 117 9.51 -21.59 9.15
C GLY A 117 10.48 -20.42 8.91
N GLY A 118 10.40 -19.74 7.77
CA GLY A 118 11.24 -18.57 7.45
C GLY A 118 12.48 -18.90 6.61
N GLU A 119 12.50 -20.04 5.91
CA GLU A 119 13.56 -20.38 4.97
C GLU A 119 13.59 -19.35 3.81
N ALA A 120 14.76 -18.75 3.57
CA ALA A 120 14.91 -17.66 2.61
C ALA A 120 14.50 -18.06 1.19
N GLU A 121 14.76 -19.31 0.78
CA GLU A 121 14.34 -19.84 -0.52
C GLU A 121 12.82 -19.99 -0.68
N CYS A 122 12.08 -20.03 0.44
CA CYS A 122 10.64 -20.17 0.48
C CYS A 122 9.89 -18.84 0.65
N ILE A 123 10.61 -17.71 0.69
CA ILE A 123 10.04 -16.37 0.85
C ILE A 123 10.21 -15.63 -0.48
N GLY A 124 9.10 -15.19 -1.07
CA GLY A 124 9.10 -14.35 -2.27
C GLY A 124 9.42 -12.89 -1.97
N ASP A 125 9.65 -12.11 -3.01
CA ASP A 125 9.98 -10.68 -2.90
C ASP A 125 8.90 -9.85 -2.18
N ASP A 126 7.64 -10.32 -2.18
CA ASP A 126 6.52 -9.70 -1.48
C ASP A 126 6.27 -10.26 -0.07
N GLY A 127 7.22 -11.04 0.45
CA GLY A 127 7.16 -11.71 1.75
C GLY A 127 6.26 -12.94 1.77
N ALA A 128 5.58 -13.27 0.68
CA ALA A 128 4.67 -14.41 0.63
C ALA A 128 5.42 -15.72 0.35
N GLY A 129 4.91 -16.81 0.92
CA GLY A 129 5.42 -18.15 0.72
C GLY A 129 5.42 -18.56 -0.76
N THR A 130 6.50 -19.20 -1.18
CA THR A 130 6.69 -19.75 -2.54
C THR A 130 6.78 -21.27 -2.54
N CYS A 131 7.08 -21.88 -1.40
CA CYS A 131 7.20 -23.33 -1.27
C CYS A 131 5.82 -23.98 -1.04
N PRO A 132 5.56 -25.19 -1.56
CA PRO A 132 4.32 -25.91 -1.28
C PRO A 132 4.09 -26.15 0.21
N LEU A 133 2.87 -25.89 0.69
CA LEU A 133 2.45 -26.11 2.08
C LEU A 133 2.47 -27.62 2.42
N PRO A 134 3.28 -28.05 3.42
CA PRO A 134 3.36 -29.44 3.79
C PRO A 134 2.09 -29.92 4.53
N ARG A 135 1.94 -31.24 4.69
CA ARG A 135 0.69 -31.84 5.20
C ARG A 135 0.42 -31.53 6.67
N ASP A 136 1.46 -31.51 7.48
CA ASP A 136 1.45 -31.15 8.89
C ASP A 136 1.08 -29.68 9.10
N GLU A 137 1.62 -28.76 8.29
CA GLU A 137 1.22 -27.35 8.36
C GLU A 137 -0.23 -27.11 7.90
N ARG A 138 -0.77 -27.94 6.99
CA ARG A 138 -2.21 -27.87 6.68
C ARG A 138 -3.10 -28.11 7.89
N VAL A 139 -2.65 -28.94 8.84
CA VAL A 139 -3.40 -29.15 10.09
C VAL A 139 -3.40 -27.87 10.92
N ARG A 140 -2.26 -27.17 11.02
CA ARG A 140 -2.15 -25.85 11.69
C ARG A 140 -3.15 -24.84 11.10
N TRP A 141 -3.24 -24.80 9.77
CA TRP A 141 -4.20 -23.94 9.06
C TRP A 141 -5.66 -24.31 9.38
N SER A 142 -5.95 -25.60 9.58
CA SER A 142 -7.28 -26.08 9.96
C SER A 142 -7.65 -25.81 11.42
N THR A 143 -6.67 -25.79 12.34
CA THR A 143 -6.91 -25.52 13.76
C THR A 143 -7.06 -24.04 14.09
N GLY A 144 -6.72 -23.15 13.16
CA GLY A 144 -6.86 -21.71 13.31
C GLY A 144 -5.76 -21.12 14.19
N ASP A 145 -4.62 -20.80 13.58
CA ASP A 145 -3.59 -19.97 14.20
C ASP A 145 -4.05 -18.50 14.14
N PRO A 146 -4.26 -17.83 15.30
CA PRO A 146 -4.78 -16.47 15.31
C PRO A 146 -3.83 -15.47 14.66
N ASP A 147 -2.53 -15.76 14.59
CA ASP A 147 -1.49 -14.83 14.11
C ASP A 147 -1.04 -15.09 12.67
N LEU A 148 -1.56 -16.15 12.04
CA LEU A 148 -1.22 -16.51 10.69
C LEU A 148 -1.84 -15.53 9.67
N LEU A 149 -0.98 -14.72 9.06
CA LEU A 149 -1.32 -13.88 7.92
C LEU A 149 -1.04 -14.63 6.61
N LEU A 150 -1.93 -14.42 5.64
CA LEU A 150 -1.81 -14.96 4.30
C LEU A 150 -1.85 -13.82 3.27
N ARG A 151 -1.07 -13.95 2.21
CA ARG A 151 -1.40 -13.34 0.93
C ARG A 151 -2.43 -14.22 0.22
N LEU A 152 -3.64 -13.70 0.08
CA LEU A 152 -4.76 -14.36 -0.57
C LEU A 152 -4.96 -13.79 -1.97
N THR A 153 -4.95 -14.66 -2.98
CA THR A 153 -5.40 -14.33 -4.33
C THR A 153 -6.78 -14.92 -4.56
N VAL A 154 -7.72 -14.07 -4.98
CA VAL A 154 -9.09 -14.42 -5.34
C VAL A 154 -9.31 -14.17 -6.82
N ARG A 155 -10.04 -15.08 -7.47
CA ARG A 155 -10.61 -14.90 -8.81
C ARG A 155 -12.11 -15.15 -8.75
N ASP A 156 -12.91 -14.17 -9.17
CA ASP A 156 -14.38 -14.24 -9.15
C ASP A 156 -14.96 -14.76 -7.82
N GLY A 157 -14.47 -14.24 -6.68
CA GLY A 157 -14.92 -14.65 -5.35
C GLY A 157 -14.46 -16.05 -4.90
N THR A 158 -13.58 -16.72 -5.66
CA THR A 158 -12.98 -18.01 -5.31
C THR A 158 -11.49 -17.87 -5.00
N ALA A 159 -11.03 -18.41 -3.87
CA ALA A 159 -9.62 -18.40 -3.51
C ALA A 159 -8.82 -19.34 -4.44
N THR A 160 -7.83 -18.79 -5.13
CA THR A 160 -6.96 -19.53 -6.08
C THR A 160 -5.52 -19.67 -5.59
N ARG A 161 -5.08 -18.83 -4.65
CA ARG A 161 -3.78 -18.96 -4.00
C ARG A 161 -3.87 -18.48 -2.57
N LEU A 162 -3.32 -19.28 -1.65
CA LEU A 162 -3.16 -18.97 -0.23
C LEU A 162 -1.68 -19.16 0.09
N ALA A 163 -0.98 -18.07 0.40
CA ALA A 163 0.44 -18.11 0.72
C ALA A 163 0.69 -17.49 2.09
N GLU A 164 1.35 -18.22 3.00
CA GLU A 164 1.78 -17.69 4.30
C GLU A 164 2.64 -16.44 4.12
N LEU A 165 2.40 -15.42 4.93
CA LEU A 165 3.20 -14.19 4.93
C LEU A 165 4.31 -14.32 5.97
N PHE A 166 5.55 -14.09 5.56
CA PHE A 166 6.68 -14.03 6.47
C PHE A 166 6.69 -12.68 7.21
N LEU A 167 6.82 -12.76 8.53
CA LEU A 167 6.91 -11.63 9.45
C LEU A 167 8.19 -11.85 10.29
N PRO A 168 9.32 -11.20 9.95
CA PRO A 168 10.61 -11.40 10.63
C PRO A 168 10.66 -11.07 12.13
#